data_AF-A0A8X7SRN1-F1
#
_entry.id   AF-A0A8X7SRN1-F1
#
_cell.length_a   1.000
_cell.length_b   1.000
_cell.length_c   1.000
_cell.angle_alpha   90.00
_cell.angle_beta   90.00
_cell.angle_gamma   90.00
#
_symmetry.space_group_name_H-M   'P 1'
#
loop_
_entity.id
_entity.type
_entity.pdbx_description
1 polymer ?
#
loop_
_entity_poly.entity_id
_entity_poly.type
_entity_poly.pdbx_seq_one_letter_code
_entity_poly.pdbx_strand_id
1 'polypeptide(L)'
;MLARFAVLVHVLSVEINSAKEKLNGPTRKDPFAKDRDNGAADLYIQAMEKMRTKIRRYQTLAASTKSIIIATALHPKYRLSILERDYPGLATRARSLIEDEVAQYVSRTKEPAHAILASPSPKKDKWKRAPVAGMEAHVIPKNSDVEAYFGGRYPWQGTALGPDADEDVILGWWRDNEKNLPILSKVARKYLCAPASTSAVERVFSRAGRYVSNRRPLGPTTLRHLVISNSLILGGCDPNAAFDATVGKTAERSNKASAA
;
A
#
# COMPACT_ATOMS: atom_id res chain seq x y z
N MET A 1 -9.61 0.05 -4.18
CA MET A 1 -10.32 -1.25 -4.25
C MET A 1 -11.84 -1.11 -4.16
N LEU A 2 -12.40 -0.55 -3.08
CA LEU A 2 -13.87 -0.41 -2.89
C LEU A 2 -14.58 0.34 -4.03
N ALA A 3 -14.01 1.43 -4.52
CA ALA A 3 -14.55 2.18 -5.66
C ALA A 3 -14.69 1.33 -6.94
N ARG A 4 -13.72 0.44 -7.21
CA ARG A 4 -13.77 -0.44 -8.39
C ARG A 4 -14.90 -1.45 -8.25
N PHE A 5 -15.15 -1.98 -7.05
CA PHE A 5 -16.31 -2.85 -6.81
C PHE A 5 -17.63 -2.10 -7.02
N ALA A 6 -17.75 -0.86 -6.53
CA ALA A 6 -18.96 -0.06 -6.73
C ALA A 6 -19.24 0.19 -8.23
N VAL A 7 -18.21 0.55 -9.01
CA VAL A 7 -18.31 0.73 -10.46
C VAL A 7 -18.72 -0.57 -11.15
N LEU A 8 -18.08 -1.70 -10.82
CA LEU A 8 -18.40 -3.00 -11.43
C LEU A 8 -19.84 -3.44 -11.14
N VAL A 9 -20.31 -3.24 -9.90
CA VAL A 9 -21.71 -3.55 -9.55
C VAL A 9 -22.68 -2.65 -10.30
N HIS A 10 -22.34 -1.37 -10.48
CA HIS A 10 -23.16 -0.44 -11.26
C HIS A 10 -23.24 -0.87 -12.73
N VAL A 11 -22.09 -1.09 -13.37
CA VAL A 11 -22.01 -1.54 -14.78
C VAL A 11 -22.80 -2.83 -14.99
N LEU A 12 -22.60 -3.84 -14.14
CA LEU A 12 -23.36 -5.09 -14.23
C LEU A 12 -24.87 -4.88 -14.03
N SER A 13 -25.27 -3.95 -13.17
CA SER A 13 -26.70 -3.66 -12.97
C SER A 13 -27.32 -3.02 -14.21
N VAL A 14 -26.59 -2.11 -14.87
CA VAL A 14 -27.05 -1.47 -16.12
C VAL A 14 -27.14 -2.49 -17.25
N GLU A 15 -26.12 -3.34 -17.42
CA GLU A 15 -26.11 -4.39 -18.46
C GLU A 15 -27.20 -5.43 -18.24
N ILE A 16 -27.44 -5.87 -17.00
CA ILE A 16 -28.54 -6.78 -16.68
C ILE A 16 -29.89 -6.15 -17.03
N ASN A 17 -30.09 -4.88 -16.69
CA ASN A 17 -31.35 -4.18 -16.99
C ASN A 17 -31.57 -4.03 -18.50
N SER A 18 -30.53 -3.62 -19.24
CA SER A 18 -30.55 -3.53 -20.71
C SER A 18 -30.83 -4.88 -21.37
N ALA A 19 -30.23 -5.97 -20.88
CA ALA A 19 -30.48 -7.32 -21.38
C ALA A 19 -31.92 -7.77 -21.11
N LYS A 20 -32.47 -7.46 -19.93
CA LYS A 20 -33.87 -7.76 -19.59
C LYS A 20 -34.86 -6.96 -20.43
N GLU A 21 -34.56 -5.69 -20.71
CA GLU A 21 -35.39 -4.85 -21.59
C GLU A 21 -35.41 -5.37 -23.04
N LYS A 22 -34.27 -5.86 -23.56
CA LYS A 22 -34.20 -6.48 -24.88
C LYS A 22 -34.95 -7.80 -24.98
N LEU A 23 -34.96 -8.60 -23.90
CA LEU A 23 -35.71 -9.84 -23.82
C LEU A 23 -37.23 -9.61 -23.74
N ASN A 24 -37.65 -8.55 -23.03
CA ASN A 24 -39.06 -8.20 -22.84
C ASN A 24 -39.62 -7.24 -23.91
N GLY A 25 -38.77 -6.69 -24.77
CA GLY A 25 -39.15 -5.80 -25.87
C GLY A 25 -39.91 -6.54 -26.98
N PRO A 26 -40.57 -5.82 -27.90
CA PRO A 26 -41.34 -6.44 -28.98
C PRO A 26 -40.39 -7.09 -30.00
N THR A 27 -39.98 -8.33 -29.75
CA THR A 27 -39.26 -9.15 -30.73
C THR A 27 -40.15 -9.35 -31.95
N ARG A 28 -39.59 -9.06 -33.13
CA ARG A 28 -40.16 -9.32 -34.46
C ARG A 28 -40.81 -10.71 -34.50
N LYS A 29 -42.05 -10.77 -34.97
CA LYS A 29 -42.95 -11.93 -34.96
C LYS A 29 -42.45 -13.03 -35.92
N ASP A 30 -41.36 -13.71 -35.57
CA ASP A 30 -40.89 -14.90 -36.27
C ASP A 30 -41.19 -16.13 -35.38
N PRO A 31 -42.23 -16.94 -35.67
CA PRO A 31 -42.74 -17.99 -34.77
C PRO A 31 -41.75 -19.13 -34.48
N PHE A 32 -40.69 -19.28 -35.27
CA PHE A 32 -39.72 -20.38 -35.18
C PHE A 32 -38.36 -19.99 -34.57
N ALA A 33 -38.08 -18.69 -34.38
CA ALA A 33 -36.84 -18.20 -33.77
C ALA A 33 -36.95 -18.00 -32.25
N LYS A 34 -38.19 -17.96 -31.73
CA LYS A 34 -38.51 -17.53 -30.37
C LYS A 34 -38.03 -18.48 -29.26
N ASP A 35 -37.90 -19.78 -29.54
CA ASP A 35 -37.62 -20.77 -28.49
C ASP A 35 -36.13 -21.09 -28.31
N ARG A 36 -35.30 -20.92 -29.35
CA ARG A 36 -33.84 -21.21 -29.27
C ARG A 36 -33.01 -20.02 -28.78
N ASP A 37 -33.35 -18.80 -29.18
CA ASP A 37 -32.55 -17.61 -28.85
C ASP A 37 -32.86 -17.07 -27.43
N ASN A 38 -34.08 -17.25 -26.95
CA ASN A 38 -34.48 -16.81 -25.60
C ASN A 38 -33.79 -17.62 -24.50
N GLY A 39 -33.50 -18.91 -24.71
CA GLY A 39 -32.79 -19.74 -23.73
C GLY A 39 -31.33 -19.33 -23.54
N ALA A 40 -30.64 -18.94 -24.62
CA ALA A 40 -29.27 -18.45 -24.55
C ALA A 40 -29.19 -17.07 -23.88
N ALA A 41 -30.14 -16.17 -24.19
CA ALA A 41 -30.24 -14.86 -23.56
C ALA A 41 -30.56 -14.95 -22.06
N ASP A 42 -31.46 -15.86 -21.66
CA ASP A 42 -31.80 -16.08 -20.25
C ASP A 42 -30.61 -16.67 -19.48
N LEU A 43 -29.88 -17.63 -20.07
CA LEU A 43 -28.65 -18.16 -19.48
C LEU A 43 -27.58 -17.07 -19.26
N TYR A 44 -27.45 -16.13 -20.20
CA TYR A 44 -26.53 -15.00 -20.08
C TYR A 44 -26.94 -14.05 -18.94
N ILE A 45 -28.23 -13.74 -18.81
CA ILE A 45 -28.76 -12.92 -17.71
C ILE A 45 -28.51 -13.62 -16.37
N GLN A 46 -28.82 -14.92 -16.25
CA GLN A 46 -28.56 -15.70 -15.05
C GLN A 46 -27.05 -15.73 -14.69
N ALA A 47 -26.17 -15.84 -15.69
CA ALA A 47 -24.72 -15.79 -15.47
C ALA A 47 -24.27 -14.42 -14.92
N MET A 48 -24.78 -13.32 -15.49
CA MET A 48 -24.50 -11.97 -14.99
C MET A 48 -25.05 -11.73 -13.58
N GLU A 49 -26.22 -12.25 -13.26
CA GLU A 49 -26.77 -12.18 -11.91
C GLU A 49 -25.90 -12.93 -10.90
N LYS A 50 -25.44 -14.15 -11.24
CA LYS A 50 -24.47 -14.90 -10.42
C LYS A 50 -23.13 -14.15 -10.29
N MET A 51 -22.69 -13.45 -11.33
CA MET A 51 -21.48 -12.60 -11.26
C MET A 51 -21.68 -11.44 -10.29
N ARG A 52 -22.85 -10.78 -10.34
CA ARG A 52 -23.22 -9.68 -9.44
C ARG A 52 -23.29 -10.14 -7.99
N THR A 53 -23.88 -11.30 -7.70
CA THR A 53 -23.93 -11.83 -6.32
C THR A 53 -22.54 -12.13 -5.79
N LYS A 54 -21.66 -12.69 -6.63
CA LYS A 54 -20.26 -12.96 -6.27
C LYS A 54 -19.48 -11.66 -5.99
N ILE A 55 -19.63 -10.63 -6.82
CA ILE A 55 -18.97 -9.33 -6.60
C ILE A 55 -19.49 -8.66 -5.34
N ARG A 56 -20.81 -8.68 -5.10
CA ARG A 56 -21.40 -8.14 -3.87
C ARG A 56 -20.86 -8.84 -2.62
N ARG A 57 -20.67 -10.16 -2.67
CA ARG A 57 -20.04 -10.90 -1.57
C ARG A 57 -18.62 -10.40 -1.28
N TYR A 58 -17.81 -10.16 -2.30
CA TYR A 58 -16.47 -9.61 -2.08
C TYR A 58 -16.50 -8.15 -1.64
N GLN A 59 -17.47 -7.37 -2.10
CA GLN A 59 -17.69 -6.00 -1.67
C GLN A 59 -18.03 -5.93 -0.18
N THR A 60 -18.90 -6.81 0.34
CA THR A 60 -19.24 -6.85 1.78
C THR A 60 -18.04 -7.30 2.62
N LEU A 61 -17.27 -8.28 2.15
CA LEU A 61 -16.03 -8.71 2.79
C LEU A 61 -14.96 -7.60 2.81
N ALA A 62 -14.84 -6.85 1.70
CA ALA A 62 -13.93 -5.72 1.63
C ALA A 62 -14.37 -4.58 2.56
N ALA A 63 -15.68 -4.33 2.66
CA ALA A 63 -16.27 -3.33 3.55
C ALA A 63 -16.21 -3.71 5.04
N SER A 64 -16.07 -4.98 5.38
CA SER A 64 -15.89 -5.41 6.78
C SER A 64 -14.43 -5.33 7.25
N THR A 65 -13.49 -5.40 6.32
CA THR A 65 -12.06 -5.50 6.59
C THR A 65 -11.45 -4.14 6.97
N LYS A 66 -10.97 -4.02 8.22
CA LYS A 66 -10.31 -2.81 8.77
C LYS A 66 -9.20 -2.27 7.85
N SER A 67 -8.30 -3.14 7.40
CA SER A 67 -7.13 -2.78 6.59
C SER A 67 -7.52 -2.11 5.26
N ILE A 68 -8.57 -2.60 4.60
CA ILE A 68 -9.07 -2.04 3.33
C ILE A 68 -9.70 -0.67 3.58
N ILE A 69 -10.49 -0.53 4.64
CA ILE A 69 -11.12 0.76 5.01
C ILE A 69 -10.06 1.82 5.27
N ILE A 70 -9.06 1.51 6.11
CA ILE A 70 -7.97 2.42 6.44
C ILE A 70 -7.16 2.78 5.20
N ALA A 71 -6.77 1.80 4.38
CA ALA A 71 -6.02 2.05 3.15
C ALA A 71 -6.79 2.94 2.17
N THR A 72 -8.12 2.76 2.05
CA THR A 72 -8.94 3.63 1.20
C THR A 72 -9.02 5.07 1.70
N ALA A 73 -9.09 5.26 3.02
CA ALA A 73 -9.14 6.59 3.64
C ALA A 73 -7.78 7.32 3.60
N LEU A 74 -6.67 6.56 3.66
CA LEU A 74 -5.30 7.07 3.55
C LEU A 74 -4.84 7.26 2.10
N HIS A 75 -5.73 7.12 1.12
CA HIS A 75 -5.38 7.41 -0.27
C HIS A 75 -5.40 8.94 -0.51
N PRO A 76 -4.27 9.58 -0.89
CA PRO A 76 -4.14 11.03 -0.92
C PRO A 76 -5.04 11.72 -1.96
N LYS A 77 -5.34 11.06 -3.09
CA LYS A 77 -6.28 11.55 -4.11
C LYS A 77 -7.76 11.53 -3.70
N TYR A 78 -8.16 10.57 -2.86
CA TYR A 78 -9.58 10.26 -2.62
C TYR A 78 -10.02 10.55 -1.19
N ARG A 79 -9.08 10.51 -0.23
CA ARG A 79 -9.29 10.71 1.21
C ARG A 79 -10.59 10.05 1.68
N LEU A 80 -11.61 10.84 2.00
CA LEU A 80 -12.93 10.35 2.42
C LEU A 80 -14.02 10.50 1.36
N SER A 81 -13.77 11.22 0.28
CA SER A 81 -14.80 11.58 -0.71
C SER A 81 -15.44 10.34 -1.36
N ILE A 82 -14.67 9.29 -1.60
CA ILE A 82 -15.21 8.02 -2.13
C ILE A 82 -16.08 7.31 -1.09
N LEU A 83 -15.66 7.31 0.18
CA LEU A 83 -16.41 6.66 1.24
C LEU A 83 -17.68 7.44 1.56
N GLU A 84 -17.65 8.76 1.55
CA GLU A 84 -18.84 9.60 1.78
C GLU A 84 -19.86 9.44 0.65
N ARG A 85 -19.40 9.31 -0.61
CA ARG A 85 -20.28 9.06 -1.77
C ARG A 85 -20.92 7.67 -1.74
N ASP A 86 -20.11 6.63 -1.52
CA ASP A 86 -20.56 5.24 -1.72
C ASP A 86 -21.04 4.58 -0.41
N TYR A 87 -20.54 5.03 0.76
CA TYR A 87 -20.75 4.40 2.07
C TYR A 87 -20.64 5.40 3.25
N PRO A 88 -21.63 6.26 3.50
CA PRO A 88 -21.53 7.32 4.51
C PRO A 88 -21.23 6.79 5.92
N GLY A 89 -21.79 5.63 6.30
CA GLY A 89 -21.50 4.99 7.59
C GLY A 89 -20.10 4.40 7.73
N LEU A 90 -19.39 4.14 6.62
CA LEU A 90 -17.99 3.70 6.66
C LEU A 90 -17.02 4.86 6.80
N ALA A 91 -17.38 6.07 6.36
CA ALA A 91 -16.52 7.23 6.49
C ALA A 91 -16.25 7.61 7.95
N THR A 92 -17.29 7.59 8.79
CA THR A 92 -17.17 7.82 10.25
C THR A 92 -16.35 6.72 10.92
N ARG A 93 -16.63 5.45 10.59
CA ARG A 93 -15.86 4.30 11.05
C ARG A 93 -14.39 4.35 10.61
N ALA A 94 -14.10 4.83 9.40
CA ALA A 94 -12.73 4.97 8.92
C ALA A 94 -11.94 6.00 9.74
N ARG A 95 -12.56 7.14 10.06
CA ARG A 95 -11.94 8.17 10.91
C ARG A 95 -11.59 7.61 12.29
N SER A 96 -12.55 6.96 12.97
CA SER A 96 -12.31 6.38 14.29
C SER A 96 -11.23 5.30 14.26
N LEU A 97 -11.23 4.43 13.24
CA LEU A 97 -10.21 3.39 13.10
C LEU A 97 -8.79 3.94 12.85
N ILE A 98 -8.67 5.08 12.17
CA ILE A 98 -7.38 5.76 11.96
C ILE A 98 -6.91 6.39 13.26
N GLU A 99 -7.80 7.07 13.99
CA GLU A 99 -7.49 7.66 15.30
C GLU A 99 -7.04 6.58 16.29
N ASP A 100 -7.73 5.43 16.34
CA ASP A 100 -7.35 4.28 17.15
C ASP A 100 -5.96 3.74 16.79
N GLU A 101 -5.65 3.59 15.49
CA GLU A 101 -4.33 3.12 15.04
C GLU A 101 -3.21 4.12 15.34
N VAL A 102 -3.50 5.42 15.20
CA VAL A 102 -2.57 6.49 15.57
C VAL A 102 -2.31 6.45 17.07
N ALA A 103 -3.35 6.29 17.90
CA ALA A 103 -3.22 6.17 19.35
C ALA A 103 -2.38 4.94 19.74
N GLN A 104 -2.64 3.77 19.16
CA GLN A 104 -1.83 2.57 19.38
C GLN A 104 -0.38 2.76 18.96
N TYR A 105 -0.14 3.43 17.83
CA TYR A 105 1.21 3.72 17.36
C TYR A 105 1.97 4.63 18.33
N VAL A 106 1.32 5.69 18.81
CA VAL A 106 1.88 6.62 19.80
C VAL A 106 2.21 5.91 21.11
N SER A 107 1.30 5.05 21.61
CA SER A 107 1.54 4.26 22.82
C SER A 107 2.74 3.32 22.68
N ARG A 108 2.86 2.63 21.54
CA ARG A 108 4.00 1.74 21.26
C ARG A 108 5.33 2.49 21.16
N THR A 109 5.33 3.73 20.69
CA THR A 109 6.54 4.56 20.63
C THR A 109 6.90 5.25 21.95
N LYS A 110 5.97 5.29 22.93
CA LYS A 110 6.21 5.84 24.27
C LYS A 110 6.77 4.81 25.25
N GLU A 111 6.68 3.51 24.96
CA GLU A 111 7.47 2.51 25.68
C GLU A 111 8.97 2.73 25.38
N PRO A 112 9.85 2.65 26.39
CA PRO A 112 11.21 3.14 26.27
C PRO A 112 11.95 2.36 25.19
N ALA A 113 12.75 3.09 24.41
CA ALA A 113 13.69 2.57 23.44
C ALA A 113 14.63 1.55 24.10
N HIS A 114 14.23 0.27 24.12
CA HIS A 114 15.12 -0.83 24.46
C HIS A 114 16.08 -1.04 23.29
N ALA A 115 17.32 -0.58 23.52
CA ALA A 115 18.57 -1.08 22.96
C ALA A 115 18.63 -1.24 21.42
N ILE A 116 18.69 -0.10 20.71
CA ILE A 116 19.55 -0.06 19.51
C ILE A 116 20.97 0.12 20.03
N LEU A 117 21.81 -0.90 19.79
CA LEU A 117 23.25 -0.93 20.07
C LEU A 117 23.89 0.45 19.78
N ALA A 118 24.20 1.17 20.86
CA ALA A 118 24.90 2.44 20.78
C ALA A 118 26.35 2.16 20.31
N SER A 119 26.65 2.47 19.06
CA SER A 119 28.02 2.67 18.59
C SER A 119 28.58 3.94 19.25
N PRO A 120 29.78 3.92 19.87
CA PRO A 120 30.33 5.11 20.50
C PRO A 120 30.87 6.05 19.42
N SER A 121 30.24 7.21 19.25
CA SER A 121 30.80 8.32 18.47
C SER A 121 31.14 9.51 19.39
N PRO A 122 32.15 10.31 19.02
CA PRO A 122 33.02 11.01 19.97
C PRO A 122 32.42 12.33 20.47
N LYS A 123 32.87 12.72 21.66
CA LYS A 123 32.48 13.92 22.41
C LYS A 123 32.61 15.18 21.56
N LYS A 124 31.54 15.98 21.46
CA LYS A 124 31.57 17.32 20.83
C LYS A 124 31.87 18.39 21.87
N ASP A 125 32.79 19.28 21.50
CA ASP A 125 33.34 20.37 22.30
C ASP A 125 32.35 21.47 22.69
N LYS A 126 32.67 22.09 23.82
CA LYS A 126 31.91 23.14 24.51
C LYS A 126 32.08 24.50 23.84
N TRP A 127 31.21 24.85 22.89
CA TRP A 127 30.91 26.24 22.58
C TRP A 127 29.39 26.40 22.38
N LYS A 128 28.71 26.93 23.39
CA LYS A 128 27.28 27.29 23.33
C LYS A 128 27.18 28.81 23.19
N ARG A 129 26.67 29.29 22.05
CA ARG A 129 26.11 30.65 21.96
C ARG A 129 24.82 30.69 22.79
N ALA A 130 24.64 31.76 23.56
CA ALA A 130 23.41 31.99 24.32
C ALA A 130 22.19 32.02 23.35
N PRO A 131 21.05 31.39 23.68
CA PRO A 131 19.87 31.45 22.84
C PRO A 131 19.36 32.89 22.77
N VAL A 132 19.17 33.40 21.56
CA VAL A 132 18.45 34.65 21.32
C VAL A 132 17.01 34.42 21.78
N ALA A 133 16.60 35.15 22.81
CA ALA A 133 15.22 35.21 23.25
C ALA A 133 14.35 35.73 22.10
N GLY A 134 13.34 34.95 21.68
CA GLY A 134 12.38 35.36 20.66
C GLY A 134 12.19 34.41 19.48
N MET A 135 12.84 33.25 19.44
CA MET A 135 12.48 32.18 18.50
C MET A 135 11.87 31.02 19.30
N GLU A 136 10.57 31.11 19.58
CA GLU A 136 9.84 29.94 20.07
C GLU A 136 10.02 28.82 19.03
N ALA A 137 10.64 27.73 19.48
CA ALA A 137 10.68 26.49 18.73
C ALA A 137 9.26 26.23 18.23
N HIS A 138 9.10 26.08 16.91
CA HIS A 138 7.82 25.89 16.26
C HIS A 138 7.02 24.82 17.01
N VAL A 139 6.14 25.28 17.90
CA VAL A 139 5.24 24.45 18.67
C VAL A 139 4.27 23.97 17.62
N ILE A 140 4.47 22.76 17.12
CA ILE A 140 3.52 22.07 16.24
C ILE A 140 2.17 22.15 16.98
N PRO A 141 1.21 22.97 16.49
CA PRO A 141 -0.03 23.16 17.20
C PRO A 141 -0.77 21.83 17.23
N LYS A 142 -1.44 21.54 18.35
CA LYS A 142 -2.41 20.44 18.53
C LYS A 142 -3.62 20.61 17.58
N ASN A 143 -3.39 20.45 16.29
CA ASN A 143 -4.41 20.04 15.34
C ASN A 143 -3.98 18.64 14.94
N SER A 144 -4.80 17.62 15.23
CA SER A 144 -4.44 16.23 15.00
C SER A 144 -3.89 16.06 13.58
N ASP A 145 -2.76 15.35 13.38
CA ASP A 145 -2.22 15.02 12.04
C ASP A 145 -3.33 14.52 11.09
N VAL A 146 -4.32 13.83 11.67
CA VAL A 146 -5.52 13.30 11.03
C VAL A 146 -6.42 14.42 10.49
N GLU A 147 -6.68 15.45 11.28
CA GLU A 147 -7.46 16.63 10.86
C GLU A 147 -6.71 17.45 9.82
N ALA A 148 -5.38 17.60 9.95
CA ALA A 148 -4.57 18.29 8.96
C ALA A 148 -4.60 17.59 7.59
N TYR A 149 -4.61 16.25 7.59
CA TYR A 149 -4.74 15.44 6.39
C TYR A 149 -6.13 15.54 5.76
N PHE A 150 -7.20 15.38 6.56
CA PHE A 150 -8.57 15.47 6.05
C PHE A 150 -9.00 16.88 5.66
N GLY A 151 -8.50 17.90 6.34
CA GLY A 151 -8.68 19.32 6.01
C GLY A 151 -7.96 19.76 4.73
N GLY A 152 -7.21 18.85 4.11
CA GLY A 152 -6.70 19.04 2.76
C GLY A 152 -5.58 20.05 2.60
N ARG A 153 -4.85 20.34 3.69
CA ARG A 153 -3.70 21.25 3.68
C ARG A 153 -2.59 20.85 2.70
N TYR A 154 -2.53 19.58 2.33
CA TYR A 154 -1.55 19.04 1.38
C TYR A 154 -2.27 18.46 0.16
N PRO A 155 -2.47 19.24 -0.92
CA PRO A 155 -3.11 18.76 -2.12
C PRO A 155 -2.25 17.68 -2.79
N TRP A 156 -2.91 16.71 -3.41
CA TRP A 156 -2.26 15.72 -4.24
C TRP A 156 -1.77 16.39 -5.53
N GLN A 157 -0.46 16.59 -5.64
CA GLN A 157 0.20 17.05 -6.86
C GLN A 157 0.62 15.82 -7.67
N GLY A 158 -0.35 15.09 -8.22
CA GLY A 158 -0.08 13.92 -9.04
C GLY A 158 0.50 14.34 -10.39
N THR A 159 1.79 14.15 -10.58
CA THR A 159 2.47 14.30 -11.87
C THR A 159 1.98 13.23 -12.85
N ALA A 160 1.82 13.63 -14.11
CA ALA A 160 1.42 12.80 -15.24
C ALA A 160 2.42 11.66 -15.51
N LEU A 161 2.21 10.49 -14.92
CA LEU A 161 2.66 9.22 -15.48
C LEU A 161 1.51 8.22 -15.38
N GLY A 162 1.40 7.37 -16.39
CA GLY A 162 0.17 6.69 -16.81
C GLY A 162 -0.53 5.77 -15.77
N PRO A 163 -1.60 5.08 -16.21
CA PRO A 163 -2.58 4.38 -15.35
C PRO A 163 -2.02 3.32 -14.38
N ASP A 164 -0.76 2.89 -14.56
CA ASP A 164 -0.11 1.84 -13.78
C ASP A 164 0.97 2.37 -12.80
N ALA A 165 1.24 3.67 -12.80
CA ALA A 165 2.21 4.30 -11.90
C ALA A 165 1.62 4.65 -10.52
N ASP A 166 0.33 4.40 -10.30
CA ASP A 166 -0.41 4.93 -9.14
C ASP A 166 0.18 4.48 -7.78
N GLU A 167 0.60 3.22 -7.62
CA GLU A 167 1.04 2.67 -6.31
C GLU A 167 2.35 3.32 -5.81
N ASP A 168 3.37 3.38 -6.67
CA ASP A 168 4.67 3.97 -6.33
C ASP A 168 4.58 5.48 -6.11
N VAL A 169 3.69 6.16 -6.84
CA VAL A 169 3.42 7.59 -6.69
C VAL A 169 2.70 7.88 -5.37
N ILE A 170 1.79 7.01 -4.92
CA ILE A 170 1.11 7.15 -3.62
C ILE A 170 2.11 7.03 -2.47
N LEU A 171 2.96 6.00 -2.49
CA LEU A 171 3.97 5.81 -1.45
C LEU A 171 5.05 6.90 -1.50
N GLY A 172 5.40 7.39 -2.70
CA GLY A 172 6.27 8.55 -2.89
C GLY A 172 5.74 9.81 -2.24
N TRP A 173 4.44 10.12 -2.42
CA TRP A 173 3.81 11.27 -1.78
C TRP A 173 3.83 11.19 -0.25
N TRP A 174 3.61 9.99 0.31
CA TRP A 174 3.67 9.79 1.76
C TRP A 174 5.10 9.93 2.32
N ARG A 175 6.12 9.57 1.54
CA ARG A 175 7.53 9.80 1.88
C ARG A 175 7.84 11.30 1.90
N ASP A 176 7.38 12.04 0.91
CA ASP A 176 7.70 13.48 0.79
C ASP A 176 6.97 14.30 1.88
N ASN A 177 5.76 13.87 2.28
CA ASN A 177 4.98 14.47 3.36
C ASN A 177 5.27 13.90 4.77
N GLU A 178 6.25 13.01 4.92
CA GLU A 178 6.62 12.43 6.22
C GLU A 178 7.05 13.51 7.23
N LYS A 179 7.69 14.60 6.76
CA LYS A 179 8.09 15.74 7.60
C LYS A 179 6.88 16.48 8.20
N ASN A 180 5.78 16.51 7.45
CA ASN A 180 4.59 17.28 7.79
C ASN A 180 3.56 16.43 8.54
N LEU A 181 3.56 15.12 8.30
CA LEU A 181 2.64 14.13 8.87
C LEU A 181 3.44 12.93 9.41
N PRO A 182 4.23 13.11 10.49
CA PRO A 182 5.22 12.12 10.93
C PRO A 182 4.60 10.85 11.50
N ILE A 183 3.41 10.93 12.11
CA ILE A 183 2.74 9.75 12.68
C ILE A 183 1.88 9.08 11.60
N LEU A 184 1.11 9.89 10.86
CA LEU A 184 0.18 9.38 9.85
C LEU A 184 0.90 8.72 8.67
N SER A 185 2.06 9.25 8.24
CA SER A 185 2.87 8.63 7.17
C SER A 185 3.33 7.21 7.53
N LYS A 186 3.65 6.95 8.80
CA LYS A 186 4.06 5.62 9.27
C LYS A 186 2.89 4.63 9.25
N VAL A 187 1.71 5.08 9.66
CA VAL A 187 0.47 4.29 9.57
C VAL A 187 0.10 4.04 8.10
N ALA A 188 0.18 5.07 7.25
CA ALA A 188 -0.10 4.95 5.83
C ALA A 188 0.83 3.95 5.15
N ARG A 189 2.14 4.00 5.40
CA ARG A 189 3.08 3.01 4.87
C ARG A 189 2.71 1.59 5.27
N LYS A 190 2.34 1.34 6.53
CA LYS A 190 1.93 0.00 7.01
C LYS A 190 0.75 -0.59 6.23
N TYR A 191 -0.24 0.23 5.91
CA TYR A 191 -1.47 -0.24 5.24
C TYR A 191 -1.39 -0.19 3.71
N LEU A 192 -0.64 0.73 3.13
CA LEU A 192 -0.50 0.90 1.69
C LEU A 192 0.60 0.03 1.08
N CYS A 193 1.63 -0.37 1.84
CA CYS A 193 2.70 -1.24 1.31
C CYS A 193 2.28 -2.71 1.15
N ALA A 194 1.12 -3.10 1.69
CA ALA A 194 0.69 -4.49 1.67
C ALA A 194 0.23 -4.87 0.26
N PRO A 195 0.84 -5.88 -0.38
CA PRO A 195 0.42 -6.31 -1.70
C PRO A 195 -1.00 -6.86 -1.65
N ALA A 196 -1.82 -6.50 -2.64
CA ALA A 196 -3.21 -6.96 -2.72
C ALA A 196 -3.36 -8.46 -3.07
N SER A 197 -2.28 -9.11 -3.53
CA SER A 197 -2.30 -10.52 -3.98
C SER A 197 -1.11 -11.32 -3.46
N THR A 198 -1.30 -12.63 -3.35
CA THR A 198 -0.25 -13.61 -3.07
C THR A 198 0.69 -13.81 -4.26
N SER A 199 0.40 -13.22 -5.42
CA SER A 199 1.19 -13.40 -6.65
C SER A 199 2.64 -12.93 -6.50
N ALA A 200 2.92 -11.99 -5.59
CA ALA A 200 4.30 -11.63 -5.25
C ALA A 200 5.05 -12.82 -4.61
N VAL A 201 4.39 -13.52 -3.68
CA VAL A 201 4.94 -14.68 -2.98
C VAL A 201 5.03 -15.90 -3.91
N GLU A 202 4.02 -16.11 -4.77
CA GLU A 202 4.03 -17.17 -5.79
C GLU A 202 5.19 -17.00 -6.79
N ARG A 203 5.51 -15.76 -7.18
CA ARG A 203 6.70 -15.48 -8.03
C ARG A 203 7.99 -15.87 -7.32
N VAL A 204 8.10 -15.60 -6.02
CA VAL A 204 9.25 -16.02 -5.20
C VAL A 204 9.34 -17.53 -5.14
N PHE A 205 8.22 -18.24 -4.92
CA PHE A 205 8.20 -19.71 -4.88
C PHE A 205 8.47 -20.35 -6.24
N SER A 206 7.93 -19.80 -7.32
CA SER A 206 8.22 -20.25 -8.69
C SER A 206 9.71 -20.11 -8.99
N ARG A 207 10.32 -18.98 -8.59
CA ARG A 207 11.76 -18.77 -8.73
C ARG A 207 12.57 -19.71 -7.83
N ALA A 208 12.12 -19.96 -6.60
CA ALA A 208 12.73 -20.93 -5.71
C ALA A 208 12.69 -22.36 -6.28
N GLY A 209 11.58 -22.72 -6.94
CA GLY A 209 11.43 -23.98 -7.67
C GLY A 209 12.37 -24.14 -8.86
N ARG A 210 12.99 -23.06 -9.37
CA ARG A 210 14.06 -23.17 -10.37
C ARG A 210 15.40 -23.56 -9.75
N TYR A 211 15.61 -23.28 -8.47
CA TYR A 211 16.84 -23.65 -7.76
C TYR A 211 16.82 -25.12 -7.34
N VAL A 212 15.65 -25.64 -6.98
CA VAL A 212 15.46 -27.03 -6.57
C VAL A 212 15.06 -27.88 -7.76
N SER A 213 15.75 -28.98 -7.97
CA SER A 213 15.30 -30.02 -8.90
C SER A 213 15.48 -31.39 -8.26
N ASN A 214 14.81 -32.42 -8.78
CA ASN A 214 14.99 -33.80 -8.30
C ASN A 214 16.47 -34.27 -8.37
N ARG A 215 17.27 -33.68 -9.25
CA ARG A 215 18.70 -33.99 -9.40
C ARG A 215 19.62 -33.12 -8.53
N ARG A 216 19.10 -32.02 -7.95
CA ARG A 216 19.85 -31.06 -7.12
C ARG A 216 18.96 -30.61 -5.95
N PRO A 217 18.73 -31.47 -4.95
CA PRO A 217 17.99 -31.07 -3.76
C PRO A 217 18.84 -30.09 -2.94
N LEU A 218 18.28 -28.91 -2.67
CA LEU A 218 18.86 -27.95 -1.74
C LEU A 218 18.17 -28.11 -0.38
N GLY A 219 18.96 -28.05 0.70
CA GLY A 219 18.40 -27.96 2.04
C GLY A 219 17.58 -26.66 2.23
N PRO A 220 16.59 -26.66 3.14
CA PRO A 220 15.69 -25.52 3.34
C PRO A 220 16.43 -24.24 3.73
N THR A 221 17.47 -24.35 4.56
CA THR A 221 18.30 -23.20 4.99
C THR A 221 19.07 -22.59 3.82
N THR A 222 19.69 -23.43 2.98
CA THR A 222 20.46 -22.98 1.81
C THR A 222 19.56 -22.33 0.78
N LEU A 223 18.38 -22.91 0.54
CA LEU A 223 17.38 -22.33 -0.35
C LEU A 223 16.92 -20.96 0.14
N ARG A 224 16.64 -20.83 1.45
CA ARG A 224 16.28 -19.56 2.06
C ARG A 224 17.35 -18.50 1.84
N HIS A 225 18.62 -18.83 2.11
CA HIS A 225 19.73 -17.90 1.87
C HIS A 225 19.83 -17.50 0.40
N LEU A 226 19.72 -18.45 -0.52
CA LEU A 226 19.81 -18.18 -1.95
C LEU A 226 18.69 -17.24 -2.44
N VAL A 227 17.45 -17.50 -2.01
CA VAL A 227 16.29 -16.68 -2.38
C VAL A 227 16.44 -15.27 -1.80
N ILE A 228 16.87 -15.13 -0.55
CA ILE A 228 17.10 -13.84 0.10
C ILE A 228 18.24 -13.09 -0.58
N SER A 229 19.41 -13.72 -0.77
CA SER A 229 20.56 -13.09 -1.41
C SER A 229 20.23 -12.61 -2.82
N ASN A 230 19.53 -13.43 -3.62
CA ASN A 230 19.09 -13.00 -4.94
C ASN A 230 18.10 -11.81 -4.88
N SER A 231 17.17 -11.81 -3.91
CA SER A 231 16.26 -10.67 -3.73
C SER A 231 16.97 -9.38 -3.34
N LEU A 232 18.02 -9.47 -2.51
CA LEU A 232 18.81 -8.32 -2.08
C LEU A 232 19.64 -7.76 -3.24
N ILE A 233 20.29 -8.62 -4.02
CA ILE A 233 21.07 -8.22 -5.19
C ILE A 233 20.17 -7.49 -6.21
N LEU A 234 18.98 -8.04 -6.50
CA LEU A 234 18.01 -7.39 -7.38
C LEU A 234 17.46 -6.08 -6.79
N GLY A 235 17.42 -5.95 -5.47
CA GLY A 235 17.06 -4.72 -4.77
C GLY A 235 18.17 -3.66 -4.76
N GLY A 236 19.30 -3.91 -5.42
CA GLY A 236 20.43 -2.98 -5.49
C GLY A 236 21.36 -3.03 -4.28
N CYS A 237 21.24 -4.03 -3.39
CA CYS A 237 22.25 -4.27 -2.38
C CYS A 237 23.47 -4.89 -3.06
N ASP A 238 24.52 -4.08 -3.21
CA ASP A 238 25.82 -4.59 -3.65
C ASP A 238 26.56 -5.20 -2.44
N PRO A 239 26.75 -6.53 -2.39
CA PRO A 239 27.49 -7.18 -1.31
C PRO A 239 28.97 -6.75 -1.26
N ASN A 240 29.52 -6.21 -2.35
CA ASN A 240 30.92 -5.79 -2.42
C ASN A 240 31.15 -4.32 -2.02
N ALA A 241 30.11 -3.47 -2.04
CA ALA A 241 30.24 -2.07 -1.62
C ALA A 241 30.67 -1.93 -0.14
N ALA A 242 30.28 -2.87 0.72
CA ALA A 242 30.73 -2.93 2.11
C ALA A 242 32.18 -3.41 2.24
N PHE A 243 32.68 -4.20 1.29
CA PHE A 243 34.05 -4.72 1.25
C PHE A 243 35.03 -3.63 0.76
N ASP A 244 34.65 -2.83 -0.22
CA ASP A 244 35.48 -1.72 -0.70
C ASP A 244 35.65 -0.62 0.37
N ALA A 245 34.61 -0.38 1.18
CA ALA A 245 34.66 0.58 2.29
C ALA A 245 35.60 0.15 3.44
N THR A 246 35.84 -1.16 3.61
CA THR A 246 36.78 -1.68 4.62
C THR A 246 38.21 -1.74 4.08
N VAL A 247 38.39 -2.09 2.81
CA VAL A 247 39.70 -2.07 2.12
C VAL A 247 40.26 -0.65 2.03
N GLY A 248 39.42 0.37 1.77
CA GLY A 248 39.85 1.77 1.79
C GLY A 248 40.36 2.22 3.17
N LYS A 249 39.71 1.78 4.25
CA LYS A 249 40.10 2.12 5.64
C LYS A 249 41.36 1.40 6.10
N THR A 250 41.63 0.18 5.62
CA THR A 250 42.88 -0.52 5.92
C THR A 250 44.06 0.04 5.12
N ALA A 251 43.84 0.45 3.87
CA ALA A 251 44.85 1.12 3.03
C ALA A 251 45.22 2.52 3.56
N GLU A 252 44.27 3.30 4.06
CA GLU A 252 44.57 4.60 4.70
C GLU A 252 45.34 4.44 6.02
N ARG A 253 45.09 3.35 6.78
CA ARG A 253 45.83 3.06 8.01
C ARG A 253 47.26 2.61 7.74
N SER A 254 47.52 1.85 6.66
CA SER A 254 48.88 1.44 6.30
C SER A 254 49.71 2.61 5.78
N ASN A 255 49.13 3.53 5.00
CA ASN A 255 49.84 4.72 4.52
C ASN A 255 50.17 5.72 5.64
N LYS A 256 49.35 5.82 6.69
CA LYS A 256 49.65 6.65 7.87
C LYS A 256 50.73 6.06 8.78
N ALA A 257 50.86 4.74 8.81
CA ALA A 257 51.91 4.06 9.58
C ALA A 257 53.29 4.06 8.89
N SER A 258 53.33 4.29 7.57
CA SER A 258 54.59 4.41 6.81
C SER A 258 55.14 5.84 6.74
N ALA A 259 54.40 6.84 7.25
CA ALA A 259 54.75 8.26 7.20
C ALA A 259 55.08 8.86 8.58
N ALA A 260 55.20 8.01 9.61
CA ALA A 260 55.67 8.35 10.96
C ALA A 260 56.93 7.53 11.25
#